data_AF-A0A1V2RLC3-F1
#
_entry.id   AF-A0A1V2RLC3-F1
#
_cell.length_a   1.000
_cell.length_b   1.000
_cell.length_c   1.000
_cell.angle_alpha   90.00
_cell.angle_beta   90.00
_cell.angle_gamma   90.00
#
_symmetry.space_group_name_H-M   'P 1'
#
loop_
_entity.id
_entity.type
_entity.pdbx_description
1 polymer ?
#
loop_
_entity_poly.entity_id
_entity_poly.type
_entity_poly.pdbx_seq_one_letter_code
_entity_poly.pdbx_strand_id
1 'polypeptide(L)'
;MRAFPFGVGEPDQQIPAHLTEVGSGWHPLLMRLHEHLTALAPDYRVEEFIPRLGGLRIYLADRYDDEGEFNGTWVDVSGQLVDAARVEAERTCESCGGPGRIRFHGDRRGTHLRALCDRCHTARLTCEDVSALDDGTPRIVTTVLVGTEPDRGGTTEEPHP
;
A
#
# COMPACT_ATOMS: atom_id res chain seq x y z
N MET A 1 18.49 1.48 -27.50
CA MET A 1 17.21 0.87 -27.93
C MET A 1 17.27 -0.60 -27.59
N ARG A 2 16.64 -1.03 -26.49
CA ARG A 2 16.53 -2.47 -26.16
C ARG A 2 15.31 -3.01 -26.91
N ALA A 3 15.56 -3.90 -27.87
CA ALA A 3 14.52 -4.72 -28.46
C ALA A 3 14.05 -5.69 -27.37
N PHE A 4 12.78 -5.59 -26.97
CA PHE A 4 12.14 -6.62 -26.18
C PHE A 4 11.68 -7.71 -27.16
N PRO A 5 12.26 -8.92 -27.11
CA PRO A 5 11.71 -10.01 -27.90
C PRO A 5 10.28 -10.23 -27.42
N PHE A 6 9.36 -10.42 -28.36
CA PHE A 6 7.96 -10.79 -28.13
C PHE A 6 7.92 -12.18 -27.46
N GLY A 7 8.27 -12.21 -26.18
CA GLY A 7 8.09 -13.35 -25.30
C GLY A 7 6.69 -13.28 -24.76
N VAL A 8 6.00 -14.43 -24.85
CA VAL A 8 4.90 -14.77 -23.95
C VAL A 8 5.28 -14.24 -22.57
N GLY A 9 4.50 -13.30 -22.01
CA GLY A 9 4.80 -12.71 -20.71
C GLY A 9 5.13 -13.83 -19.73
N GLU A 10 6.34 -13.80 -19.16
CA GLU A 10 6.69 -14.80 -18.14
C GLU A 10 5.69 -14.63 -16.99
N PRO A 11 5.23 -15.73 -16.36
CA PRO A 11 4.23 -15.64 -15.28
C PRO A 11 4.68 -14.73 -14.12
N ASP A 12 6.00 -14.58 -13.97
CA ASP A 12 6.66 -13.71 -12.99
C ASP A 12 6.52 -12.20 -13.32
N GLN A 13 5.99 -11.87 -14.50
CA GLN A 13 5.74 -10.50 -14.99
C GLN A 13 4.24 -10.15 -15.01
N GLN A 14 3.39 -10.99 -14.41
CA GLN A 14 1.95 -10.77 -14.29
C GLN A 14 1.55 -10.47 -12.85
N ILE A 15 0.34 -9.93 -12.67
CA ILE A 15 -0.18 -9.51 -11.36
C ILE A 15 -0.02 -10.57 -10.25
N PRO A 16 -0.24 -11.88 -10.49
CA PRO A 16 -0.06 -12.90 -9.45
C PRO A 16 1.33 -12.91 -8.80
N ALA A 17 2.39 -12.54 -9.55
CA ALA A 17 3.75 -12.48 -9.05
C ALA A 17 3.96 -11.34 -8.03
N HIS A 18 3.11 -10.31 -8.06
CA HIS A 18 3.21 -9.12 -7.22
C HIS A 18 2.30 -9.15 -5.98
N LEU A 19 1.53 -10.21 -5.76
CA LEU A 19 0.57 -10.28 -4.64
C LEU A 19 1.24 -10.10 -3.28
N THR A 20 2.47 -10.62 -3.10
CA THR A 20 3.20 -10.49 -1.84
C THR A 20 3.67 -9.06 -1.52
N GLU A 21 3.59 -8.15 -2.49
CA GLU A 21 3.96 -6.74 -2.30
C GLU A 21 2.84 -5.91 -1.67
N VAL A 22 1.63 -6.46 -1.60
CA VAL A 22 0.45 -5.81 -1.01
C VAL A 22 -0.11 -6.63 0.15
N GLY A 23 -0.97 -6.02 0.96
CA GLY A 23 -1.75 -6.76 1.94
C GLY A 23 -2.77 -7.70 1.30
N SER A 24 -3.01 -8.83 1.99
CA SER A 24 -3.91 -9.91 1.52
C SER A 24 -5.35 -9.47 1.27
N GLY A 25 -5.78 -8.35 1.84
CA GLY A 25 -7.09 -7.76 1.60
C GLY A 25 -7.30 -7.30 0.15
N TRP A 26 -6.21 -7.01 -0.58
CA TRP A 26 -6.29 -6.64 -2.00
C TRP A 26 -6.10 -7.80 -2.96
N HIS A 27 -5.72 -9.00 -2.49
CA HIS A 27 -5.52 -10.14 -3.37
C HIS A 27 -6.74 -10.47 -4.25
N PRO A 28 -7.99 -10.51 -3.73
CA PRO A 28 -9.15 -10.81 -4.57
C PRO A 28 -9.38 -9.76 -5.67
N LEU A 29 -9.11 -8.49 -5.37
CA LEU A 29 -9.22 -7.40 -6.33
C LEU A 29 -8.18 -7.54 -7.45
N LEU A 30 -6.92 -7.78 -7.07
CA LEU A 30 -5.82 -7.99 -8.01
C LEU A 30 -6.03 -9.24 -8.89
N MET A 31 -6.58 -10.32 -8.33
CA MET A 31 -6.89 -11.52 -9.09
C MET A 31 -8.02 -11.31 -10.10
N ARG A 32 -9.06 -10.53 -9.75
CA ARG A 32 -10.09 -10.15 -10.75
C ARG A 32 -9.52 -9.27 -11.87
N LEU A 33 -8.62 -8.34 -11.52
CA LEU A 33 -7.92 -7.55 -12.53
C LEU A 33 -7.08 -8.45 -13.44
N HIS A 34 -6.35 -9.42 -12.87
CA HIS A 34 -5.61 -10.42 -13.63
C HIS A 34 -6.52 -11.20 -14.58
N GLU A 35 -7.65 -11.71 -14.11
CA GLU A 35 -8.62 -12.44 -14.94
C GLU A 35 -9.09 -11.60 -16.14
N HIS A 36 -9.45 -10.33 -15.90
CA HIS A 36 -9.87 -9.43 -16.97
C HIS A 36 -8.74 -9.13 -17.98
N LEU A 37 -7.51 -8.89 -17.50
CA LEU A 37 -6.37 -8.64 -18.38
C LEU A 37 -5.97 -9.88 -19.18
N THR A 38 -5.96 -11.05 -18.55
CA THR A 38 -5.70 -12.34 -19.21
C THR A 38 -6.75 -12.65 -20.29
N ALA A 39 -8.01 -12.30 -20.06
CA ALA A 39 -9.06 -12.46 -21.05
C ALA A 39 -8.87 -11.56 -22.28
N LEU A 40 -8.24 -10.40 -22.11
CA LEU A 40 -7.91 -9.48 -23.21
C LEU A 40 -6.61 -9.87 -23.93
N ALA A 41 -5.57 -10.18 -23.16
CA ALA A 41 -4.26 -10.56 -23.63
C ALA A 41 -3.61 -11.54 -22.63
N PRO A 42 -3.60 -12.85 -22.91
CA PRO A 42 -3.06 -13.86 -22.00
C PRO A 42 -1.59 -13.66 -21.65
N ASP A 43 -0.85 -13.00 -22.53
CA ASP A 43 0.57 -12.69 -22.44
C ASP A 43 0.84 -11.24 -21.99
N TYR A 44 -0.14 -10.56 -21.37
CA TYR A 44 0.07 -9.22 -20.83
C TYR A 44 1.25 -9.21 -19.84
N ARG A 45 1.96 -8.09 -19.78
CA ARG A 45 3.11 -7.89 -18.88
C ARG A 45 2.92 -6.63 -18.06
N VAL A 46 3.30 -6.71 -16.80
CA VAL A 46 3.45 -5.58 -15.88
C VAL A 46 4.87 -5.06 -16.03
N GLU A 47 5.01 -3.81 -16.45
CA GLU A 47 6.30 -3.11 -16.54
C GLU A 47 6.68 -2.53 -15.18
N GLU A 48 5.70 -2.03 -14.44
CA GLU A 48 5.94 -1.46 -13.12
C GLU A 48 4.75 -1.69 -12.19
N PHE A 49 5.05 -2.14 -10.97
CA PHE A 49 4.10 -2.34 -9.89
C PHE A 49 4.52 -1.49 -8.70
N ILE A 50 3.71 -0.48 -8.35
CA ILE A 50 4.03 0.44 -7.24
C ILE A 50 2.91 0.37 -6.20
N PRO A 51 3.12 -0.33 -5.07
CA PRO A 51 2.12 -0.43 -4.00
C PRO A 51 2.17 0.76 -3.01
N ARG A 52 2.84 1.88 -3.35
CA ARG A 52 3.14 2.95 -2.39
C ARG A 52 2.32 4.21 -2.64
N LEU A 53 1.95 4.87 -1.52
CA LEU A 53 1.19 6.13 -1.42
C LEU A 53 -0.33 6.00 -1.46
N GLY A 54 -0.89 4.91 -0.91
CA GLY A 54 -2.33 4.79 -0.72
C GLY A 54 -3.10 4.66 -2.03
N GLY A 55 -2.41 4.33 -3.12
CA GLY A 55 -3.01 4.03 -4.41
C GLY A 55 -2.21 2.91 -5.06
N LEU A 56 -2.93 1.97 -5.64
CA LEU A 56 -2.36 0.93 -6.50
C LEU A 56 -1.99 1.56 -7.84
N ARG A 57 -0.71 1.49 -8.25
CA ARG A 57 -0.28 1.86 -9.61
C ARG A 57 0.32 0.66 -10.30
N ILE A 58 -0.24 0.32 -11.44
CA ILE A 58 0.19 -0.78 -12.30
C ILE A 58 0.37 -0.20 -13.68
N TYR A 59 1.57 -0.35 -14.25
CA TYR A 59 1.87 0.03 -15.61
C TYR A 59 2.03 -1.25 -16.43
N LEU A 60 1.28 -1.34 -17.53
CA LEU A 60 1.28 -2.50 -18.41
C LEU A 60 2.13 -2.21 -19.64
N ALA A 61 2.75 -3.24 -20.20
CA ALA A 61 3.52 -3.12 -21.42
C ALA A 61 2.63 -2.71 -22.60
N ASP A 62 3.16 -1.84 -23.45
CA ASP A 62 2.55 -1.55 -24.75
C ASP A 62 2.49 -2.81 -25.60
N ARG A 63 1.45 -2.89 -26.43
CA ARG A 63 1.25 -3.99 -27.37
C ARG A 63 1.21 -3.46 -28.79
N TYR A 64 1.72 -4.29 -29.67
CA TYR A 64 1.77 -4.06 -31.10
C TYR A 64 1.18 -5.28 -31.80
N ASP A 65 0.53 -5.08 -32.94
CA ASP A 65 0.04 -6.19 -33.75
C ASP A 65 1.14 -6.86 -34.58
N ASP A 66 0.78 -7.83 -35.42
CA ASP A 66 1.72 -8.58 -36.27
C ASP A 66 2.43 -7.70 -37.31
N GLU A 67 1.87 -6.53 -37.63
CA GLU A 67 2.45 -5.53 -38.54
C GLU A 67 3.33 -4.51 -37.80
N GLY A 68 3.37 -4.61 -36.46
CA GLY A 68 4.11 -3.70 -35.58
C GLY A 68 3.37 -2.39 -35.30
N GLU A 69 2.08 -2.30 -35.62
CA GLU A 69 1.27 -1.12 -35.31
C GLU A 69 0.88 -1.11 -33.83
N PHE A 70 0.96 0.07 -33.21
CA PHE A 70 0.61 0.26 -31.82
C PHE A 70 -0.88 0.00 -31.57
N ASN A 71 -1.17 -0.87 -30.61
CA ASN A 71 -2.53 -1.22 -30.26
C ASN A 71 -3.11 -0.21 -29.26
N GLY A 72 -3.64 0.90 -29.77
CA GLY A 72 -4.30 1.93 -28.94
C GLY A 72 -5.51 1.39 -28.16
N THR A 73 -6.26 0.45 -28.73
CA THR A 73 -7.41 -0.18 -28.05
C THR A 73 -6.98 -0.92 -26.79
N TRP A 74 -5.85 -1.63 -26.83
CA TRP A 74 -5.27 -2.29 -25.66
C TRP A 74 -4.99 -1.27 -24.55
N VAL A 75 -4.34 -0.15 -24.88
CA VAL A 75 -3.99 0.88 -23.89
C VAL A 75 -5.24 1.50 -23.26
N ASP A 76 -6.25 1.81 -24.07
CA ASP A 76 -7.48 2.41 -23.57
C ASP A 76 -8.27 1.45 -22.65
N VAL A 77 -8.44 0.20 -23.06
CA VAL A 77 -9.25 -0.79 -22.31
C VAL A 77 -8.50 -1.25 -21.06
N SER A 78 -7.22 -1.59 -21.19
CA SER A 78 -6.41 -2.03 -20.04
C SER A 78 -6.21 -0.90 -19.03
N GLY A 79 -6.04 0.35 -19.50
CA GLY A 79 -5.98 1.54 -18.66
C GLY A 79 -7.27 1.75 -17.84
N GLN A 80 -8.44 1.56 -18.44
CA GLN A 80 -9.72 1.62 -17.73
C GLN A 80 -9.85 0.54 -16.65
N LEU A 81 -9.40 -0.68 -16.92
CA LEU A 81 -9.41 -1.77 -15.95
C LEU A 81 -8.49 -1.49 -14.76
N VAL A 82 -7.27 -1.00 -15.04
CA VAL A 82 -6.30 -0.61 -13.99
C VAL A 82 -6.84 0.54 -13.15
N ASP A 83 -7.44 1.56 -13.77
CA ASP A 83 -8.01 2.69 -13.03
C ASP A 83 -9.20 2.28 -12.16
N ALA A 84 -10.09 1.42 -12.68
CA ALA A 84 -11.19 0.87 -11.90
C ALA A 84 -10.68 0.07 -10.68
N ALA A 85 -9.67 -0.79 -10.89
CA ALA A 85 -9.05 -1.55 -9.81
C ALA A 85 -8.39 -0.64 -8.77
N ARG A 86 -7.73 0.45 -9.21
CA ARG A 86 -7.16 1.46 -8.32
C ARG A 86 -8.23 2.13 -7.48
N VAL A 87 -9.31 2.62 -8.08
CA VAL A 87 -10.42 3.28 -7.37
C VAL A 87 -11.06 2.34 -6.35
N GLU A 88 -11.20 1.06 -6.69
CA GLU A 88 -11.71 0.05 -5.75
C GLU A 88 -10.71 -0.19 -4.60
N ALA A 89 -9.41 -0.28 -4.90
CA ALA A 89 -8.36 -0.49 -3.90
C ALA A 89 -8.32 0.68 -2.89
N GLU A 90 -8.50 1.92 -3.35
CA GLU A 90 -8.55 3.11 -2.49
C GLU A 90 -9.69 3.07 -1.45
N ARG A 91 -10.75 2.29 -1.73
CA ARG A 91 -11.92 2.09 -0.88
C ARG A 91 -11.93 0.74 -0.16
N THR A 92 -10.89 -0.06 -0.33
CA THR A 92 -10.78 -1.41 0.21
C THR A 92 -9.62 -1.48 1.18
N CYS A 93 -9.85 -2.02 2.37
CA CYS A 93 -8.83 -2.19 3.38
C CYS A 93 -7.78 -3.21 2.92
N GLU A 94 -6.56 -2.75 2.71
CA GLU A 94 -5.41 -3.56 2.26
C GLU A 94 -5.16 -4.77 3.16
N SER A 95 -5.44 -4.66 4.46
CA SER A 95 -5.19 -5.74 5.42
C SER A 95 -6.27 -6.82 5.50
N CYS A 96 -7.55 -6.51 5.20
CA CYS A 96 -8.65 -7.44 5.45
C CYS A 96 -9.68 -7.55 4.33
N GLY A 97 -9.60 -6.69 3.31
CA GLY A 97 -10.50 -6.69 2.16
C GLY A 97 -11.88 -6.07 2.41
N GLY A 98 -12.19 -5.65 3.64
CA GLY A 98 -13.41 -4.90 3.95
C GLY A 98 -13.34 -3.43 3.49
N PRO A 99 -14.41 -2.64 3.68
CA PRO A 99 -14.38 -1.22 3.35
C PRO A 99 -13.28 -0.46 4.10
N GLY A 100 -12.53 0.36 3.39
CA GLY A 100 -11.39 1.13 3.89
C GLY A 100 -11.38 2.56 3.35
N ARG A 101 -10.45 3.36 3.87
CA ARG A 101 -10.14 4.69 3.32
C ARG A 101 -8.65 4.94 3.40
N ILE A 102 -8.15 5.83 2.56
CA ILE A 102 -6.75 6.23 2.57
C ILE A 102 -6.40 6.93 3.88
N ARG A 103 -5.32 6.47 4.51
CA ARG A 103 -4.80 7.03 5.76
C ARG A 103 -3.29 7.10 5.72
N PHE A 104 -2.77 8.11 6.41
CA PHE A 104 -1.36 8.18 6.74
C PHE A 104 -1.04 7.14 7.81
N HIS A 105 0.01 6.38 7.56
CA HIS A 105 0.61 5.46 8.50
C HIS A 105 2.10 5.80 8.59
N GLY A 106 2.58 6.13 9.78
CA GLY A 106 4.00 6.34 10.04
C GLY A 106 4.53 5.21 10.90
N ASP A 107 5.66 4.64 10.51
CA ASP A 107 6.51 3.84 11.38
C ASP A 107 7.89 4.50 11.49
N ARG A 108 8.85 3.88 12.18
CA ARG A 108 10.21 4.42 12.34
C ARG A 108 10.97 4.61 11.01
N ARG A 109 10.47 4.06 9.90
CA ARG A 109 11.04 4.14 8.54
C ARG A 109 10.33 5.19 7.68
N GLY A 110 9.30 5.87 8.19
CA GLY A 110 8.68 7.03 7.56
C GLY A 110 7.16 6.90 7.36
N THR A 111 6.58 7.97 6.83
CA THR A 111 5.13 8.07 6.58
C THR A 111 4.79 7.52 5.21
N HIS A 112 3.91 6.53 5.18
CA HIS A 112 3.35 5.94 3.98
C HIS A 112 1.81 5.93 4.05
N LEU A 113 1.16 6.03 2.89
CA LEU A 113 -0.30 5.98 2.83
C LEU A 113 -0.76 4.53 2.56
N ARG A 114 -1.81 4.09 3.25
CA ARG A 114 -2.48 2.80 3.04
C ARG A 114 -4.00 2.96 3.10
N ALA A 115 -4.73 2.13 2.36
CA ALA A 115 -6.18 2.04 2.51
C ALA A 115 -6.50 1.08 3.66
N LEU A 116 -7.02 1.58 4.78
CA LEU A 116 -7.32 0.76 5.96
C LEU A 116 -8.70 1.07 6.53
N CYS A 117 -9.34 0.06 7.14
CA CYS A 117 -10.53 0.24 7.97
C CYS A 117 -10.14 0.72 9.39
N ASP A 118 -11.11 1.19 10.19
CA ASP A 118 -10.84 1.68 11.56
C ASP A 118 -10.19 0.62 12.43
N ARG A 119 -10.70 -0.61 12.36
CA ARG A 119 -10.16 -1.74 13.13
C ARG A 119 -8.71 -2.08 12.77
N CYS A 120 -8.40 -2.27 11.49
CA CYS A 120 -7.06 -2.65 11.06
C CYS A 120 -6.04 -1.53 11.27
N HIS A 121 -6.46 -0.28 11.18
CA HIS A 121 -5.62 0.86 11.50
C HIS A 121 -5.29 0.91 13.00
N THR A 122 -6.29 0.76 13.87
CA THR A 122 -6.06 0.79 15.33
C THR A 122 -5.28 -0.42 15.82
N ALA A 123 -5.58 -1.62 15.34
CA ALA A 123 -4.87 -2.85 15.75
C ALA A 123 -3.35 -2.78 15.46
N ARG A 124 -2.97 -2.09 14.38
CA ARG A 124 -1.57 -1.93 14.00
C ARG A 124 -0.83 -0.91 14.86
N LEU A 125 -1.52 0.13 15.32
CA LEU A 125 -0.98 1.03 16.35
C LEU A 125 -0.74 0.25 17.65
N THR A 126 -1.67 -0.63 18.04
CA THR A 126 -1.56 -1.35 19.33
C THR A 126 -0.58 -2.52 19.37
N CYS A 127 -0.01 -2.98 18.24
CA CYS A 127 1.04 -4.01 18.27
C CYS A 127 2.46 -3.45 18.23
N GLU A 128 2.64 -2.17 17.87
CA GLU A 128 3.94 -1.50 17.82
C GLU A 128 4.08 -0.37 18.86
N ASP A 129 2.98 0.13 19.43
CA ASP A 129 2.99 0.93 20.66
C ASP A 129 2.79 0.02 21.89
N VAL A 130 3.89 -0.38 22.52
CA VAL A 130 3.85 -0.77 23.94
C VAL A 130 3.56 0.51 24.73
N SER A 131 2.27 0.85 24.83
CA SER A 131 1.85 1.84 25.83
C SER A 131 1.98 1.17 27.19
N ALA A 132 2.80 1.75 28.07
CA ALA A 132 2.78 1.41 29.48
C ALA A 132 1.35 1.64 30.00
N LEU A 133 0.60 0.56 30.20
CA LEU A 133 -0.63 0.58 30.96
C LEU A 133 -0.19 0.51 32.42
N ASP A 134 -0.33 1.62 33.14
CA ASP A 134 -0.32 1.59 34.60
C ASP A 134 -1.66 1.01 35.07
N ASP A 135 -1.60 0.17 36.09
CA ASP A 135 -2.70 -0.70 36.51
C ASP A 135 -3.86 0.09 37.11
N GLY A 136 -4.83 0.49 36.28
CA GLY A 136 -6.17 0.84 36.73
C GLY A 136 -6.76 2.11 36.14
N THR A 137 -7.47 1.94 35.02
CA THR A 137 -8.68 2.69 34.54
C THR A 137 -8.54 3.19 33.10
N PRO A 138 -9.35 2.68 32.13
CA PRO A 138 -9.25 3.11 30.74
C PRO A 138 -9.99 4.43 30.54
N ARG A 139 -9.29 5.56 30.71
CA ARG A 139 -9.71 6.86 30.14
C ARG A 139 -8.52 7.52 29.48
N ILE A 140 -8.61 7.72 28.15
CA ILE A 140 -7.66 8.52 27.40
C ILE A 140 -7.93 9.99 27.76
N VAL A 141 -7.04 10.61 28.54
CA VAL A 141 -7.22 12.00 29.00
C VAL A 141 -6.45 13.02 28.17
N THR A 142 -5.33 12.66 27.51
CA THR A 142 -4.73 13.54 26.49
C THR A 142 -3.66 12.78 25.69
N THR A 143 -3.41 13.18 24.44
CA THR A 143 -2.29 12.68 23.62
C THR A 143 -1.15 13.70 23.71
N VAL A 144 -0.09 13.37 24.45
CA VAL A 144 1.15 14.16 24.47
C VAL A 144 2.15 13.52 23.51
N LEU A 145 2.68 14.31 22.58
CA LEU A 145 3.85 13.92 21.78
C LEU A 145 5.09 13.96 22.68
N VAL A 146 5.70 12.80 22.93
CA VAL A 146 6.90 12.69 23.77
C VAL A 146 8.12 13.16 22.96
N GLY A 147 8.58 14.38 23.26
CA GLY A 147 9.93 14.85 22.96
C GLY A 147 10.92 14.28 23.98
N THR A 148 12.11 13.95 23.50
CA THR A 148 13.18 13.22 24.18
C THR A 148 13.89 14.02 25.29
N GLU A 149 14.01 13.34 26.44
CA GLU A 149 14.97 13.41 27.55
C GLU A 149 14.98 14.58 28.58
N PRO A 150 15.10 14.23 29.89
CA PRO A 150 15.19 15.17 31.01
C PRO A 150 16.66 15.49 31.35
N ASP A 151 17.00 16.77 31.51
CA ASP A 151 18.24 17.15 32.21
C ASP A 151 17.97 17.22 33.72
N ARG A 152 18.94 16.71 34.48
CA ARG A 152 18.86 16.39 35.90
C ARG A 152 18.78 17.64 36.75
N GLY A 153 17.82 17.66 37.68
CA GLY A 153 17.83 18.59 38.81
C GLY A 153 19.05 18.36 39.71
N GLY A 154 19.81 19.43 39.96
CA GLY A 154 20.63 19.58 41.15
C GLY A 154 19.82 20.34 42.20
N THR A 155 19.61 19.74 43.36
CA THR A 155 18.83 20.29 44.48
C THR A 155 19.77 20.87 45.54
N THR A 156 19.53 22.14 45.89
CA THR A 156 19.56 22.80 47.22
C THR A 156 20.86 22.79 48.06
N GLU A 157 21.30 23.97 48.54
CA GLU A 157 21.07 24.43 49.94
C GLU A 157 21.86 25.72 50.27
N GLU A 158 21.16 26.78 50.69
CA GLU A 158 21.70 27.88 51.50
C GLU A 158 21.66 27.45 52.98
N PRO A 159 22.60 27.89 53.85
CA PRO A 159 22.25 29.01 54.75
C PRO A 159 23.40 29.96 55.17
N HIS A 160 22.97 31.22 55.42
CA HIS A 160 23.43 32.33 56.28
C HIS A 160 24.42 32.05 57.45
N PRO A 161 25.02 33.08 58.11
CA PRO A 161 24.73 34.53 58.09
C PRO A 161 25.72 35.45 57.38
#